data_AF-A0A7R9M9G1-F1
#
_entry.id   AF-A0A7R9M9G1-F1
#
_cell.length_a   1.000
_cell.length_b   1.000
_cell.length_c   1.000
_cell.angle_alpha   90.00
_cell.angle_beta   90.00
_cell.angle_gamma   90.00
#
_symmetry.space_group_name_H-M   'P 1'
#
loop_
_entity.id
_entity.type
_entity.pdbx_description
1 polymer ?
#
loop_
_entity_poly.entity_id
_entity_poly.type
_entity_poly.pdbx_seq_one_letter_code
_entity_poly.pdbx_strand_id
1 'polypeptide(L)'
;MSASQRFRQVIKVDRKCASDYYKGCLIHRNIKGFMVQTGDPTGTGKGGASIWGDKFDDEIHSDLRHTDRGLVSMANNGPNTNGSQFFITYSKQTHLDLKYTIFGKVIDGMDTLDELEKLAVNPKNFRPLNDTRLNDVTIHANPIAK
;
A
#
# COMPACT_ATOMS: atom_id res chain seq x y z
N MET A 1 -5.11 7.68 24.78
CA MET A 1 -4.19 8.36 23.85
C MET A 1 -4.69 8.06 22.45
N SER A 2 -5.10 9.08 21.70
CA SER A 2 -5.66 8.90 20.36
C SER A 2 -4.57 8.48 19.37
N ALA A 3 -4.87 7.52 18.49
CA ALA A 3 -4.00 7.10 17.38
C ALA A 3 -3.55 8.28 16.48
N SER A 4 -4.32 9.39 16.53
CA SER A 4 -4.09 10.67 15.83
C SER A 4 -2.75 11.38 16.09
N GLN A 5 -1.87 10.89 16.97
CA GLN A 5 -0.74 11.71 17.44
C GLN A 5 0.62 11.47 16.77
N ARG A 6 0.79 10.54 15.83
CA ARG A 6 2.07 10.41 15.12
C ARG A 6 1.84 9.91 13.70
N PHE A 7 2.50 10.59 12.76
CA PHE A 7 3.04 10.08 11.50
C PHE A 7 2.54 10.76 10.21
N ARG A 8 3.25 11.82 9.84
CA ARG A 8 3.52 12.11 8.43
C ARG A 8 4.67 11.20 8.01
N GLN A 9 4.39 10.08 7.34
CA GLN A 9 5.42 9.23 6.77
C GLN A 9 5.42 9.30 5.25
N VAL A 10 6.56 9.74 4.73
CA VAL A 10 7.13 9.22 3.50
C VAL A 10 7.09 7.71 3.59
N ILE A 11 6.57 7.02 2.58
CA ILE A 11 6.67 5.57 2.60
C ILE A 11 8.09 5.14 2.33
N LYS A 12 8.70 4.80 3.45
CA LYS A 12 9.30 3.51 3.71
C LYS A 12 8.61 3.01 5.01
N VAL A 13 7.74 2.00 4.85
CA VAL A 13 6.43 1.77 5.55
C VAL A 13 6.46 1.64 7.09
N ASP A 14 5.71 2.48 7.81
CA ASP A 14 5.66 2.56 9.28
C ASP A 14 5.37 1.26 10.05
N ARG A 15 6.05 1.17 11.20
CA ARG A 15 5.90 0.28 12.37
C ARG A 15 5.77 -1.23 12.22
N LYS A 16 5.64 -1.82 11.03
CA LYS A 16 5.76 -3.28 10.81
C LYS A 16 6.96 -3.70 9.96
N CYS A 17 7.66 -2.78 9.31
CA CYS A 17 8.83 -3.12 8.51
C CYS A 17 10.12 -3.36 9.31
N ALA A 18 10.03 -3.38 10.64
CA ALA A 18 11.05 -4.01 11.48
C ALA A 18 10.92 -5.55 11.53
N SER A 19 9.83 -6.11 11.00
CA SER A 19 9.66 -7.55 10.82
C SER A 19 9.77 -7.91 9.34
N ASP A 20 10.38 -9.04 9.01
CA ASP A 20 10.41 -9.63 7.66
C ASP A 20 9.01 -9.94 7.07
N TYR A 21 7.93 -9.40 7.64
CA TYR A 21 6.54 -9.68 7.27
C TYR A 21 6.24 -9.40 5.80
N TYR A 22 6.80 -8.32 5.25
CA TYR A 22 6.62 -7.96 3.84
C TYR A 22 7.69 -8.55 2.92
N LYS A 23 8.72 -9.18 3.47
CA LYS A 23 9.79 -9.80 2.70
C LYS A 23 9.26 -11.00 1.93
N GLY A 24 9.47 -11.00 0.62
CA GLY A 24 8.96 -12.03 -0.28
C GLY A 24 7.46 -11.92 -0.59
N CYS A 25 6.75 -10.91 -0.07
CA CYS A 25 5.34 -10.69 -0.40
C CYS A 25 5.16 -10.49 -1.90
N LEU A 26 4.16 -11.16 -2.46
CA LEU A 26 3.86 -11.07 -3.88
C LEU A 26 3.08 -9.79 -4.20
N ILE A 27 3.37 -9.24 -5.37
CA ILE A 27 2.42 -8.39 -6.08
C ILE A 27 1.35 -9.32 -6.64
N HIS A 28 0.24 -9.45 -5.92
CA HIS A 28 -0.81 -10.40 -6.26
C HIS A 28 -1.88 -9.79 -7.18
N ARG A 29 -1.87 -8.46 -7.37
CA ARG A 29 -2.79 -7.75 -8.27
C ARG A 29 -2.16 -6.46 -8.79
N ASN A 30 -2.16 -6.27 -10.10
CA ASN A 30 -1.55 -5.14 -10.79
C ASN A 30 -2.43 -4.71 -11.97
N ILE A 31 -3.01 -3.52 -11.90
CA ILE A 31 -3.94 -3.01 -12.92
C ILE A 31 -3.36 -1.73 -13.50
N LYS A 32 -2.93 -1.82 -14.76
CA LYS A 32 -2.38 -0.68 -15.51
C LYS A 32 -3.32 0.52 -15.49
N GLY A 33 -2.78 1.70 -15.23
CA GLY A 33 -3.52 2.95 -15.11
C GLY A 33 -4.30 3.12 -13.81
N PHE A 34 -4.40 2.08 -12.98
CA PHE A 34 -5.16 2.11 -11.74
C PHE A 34 -4.26 2.04 -10.50
N MET A 35 -3.79 0.83 -10.15
CA MET A 35 -2.98 0.61 -8.96
C MET A 35 -2.25 -0.74 -9.00
N VAL A 36 -1.27 -0.88 -8.12
CA VAL A 36 -0.60 -2.14 -7.79
C VAL A 36 -0.79 -2.46 -6.31
N GLN A 37 -1.14 -3.72 -6.01
CA GLN A 37 -1.51 -4.18 -4.67
C GLN A 37 -0.62 -5.33 -4.20
N THR A 38 -0.23 -5.25 -2.92
CA THR A 38 0.64 -6.21 -2.24
C THR A 38 0.35 -6.22 -0.73
N GLY A 39 1.26 -6.78 0.08
CA GLY A 39 1.12 -6.82 1.54
C GLY A 39 0.35 -8.02 2.08
N ASP A 40 0.15 -9.05 1.25
CA ASP A 40 -0.36 -10.36 1.68
C ASP A 40 0.77 -11.40 1.68
N PRO A 41 1.26 -11.84 2.86
CA PRO A 41 2.31 -12.87 2.95
C PRO A 41 1.91 -14.22 2.35
N THR A 42 0.61 -14.52 2.27
CA THR A 42 0.11 -15.75 1.65
C THR A 42 0.10 -15.67 0.13
N GLY A 43 0.13 -14.45 -0.44
CA GLY A 43 0.06 -14.22 -1.88
C GLY A 43 -1.28 -14.58 -2.53
N THR A 44 -2.34 -14.77 -1.73
CA THR A 44 -3.68 -15.16 -2.22
C THR A 44 -4.56 -13.96 -2.56
N GLY A 45 -4.24 -12.79 -2.01
CA GLY A 45 -5.06 -11.57 -2.05
C GLY A 45 -6.14 -11.50 -0.97
N LYS A 46 -6.26 -12.54 -0.14
CA LYS A 46 -7.26 -12.62 0.96
C LYS A 46 -6.62 -12.66 2.34
N GLY A 47 -5.30 -12.85 2.41
CA GLY A 47 -4.57 -12.92 3.67
C GLY A 47 -4.08 -11.56 4.14
N GLY A 48 -3.18 -11.59 5.11
CA GLY A 48 -2.64 -10.39 5.73
C GLY A 48 -3.36 -10.04 7.03
N ALA A 49 -2.57 -9.66 8.04
CA ALA A 49 -3.05 -9.31 9.37
C ALA A 49 -2.28 -8.10 9.88
N SER A 50 -2.94 -7.26 10.67
CA SER A 50 -2.29 -6.11 11.30
C SER A 50 -1.23 -6.56 12.33
N ILE A 51 -0.52 -5.61 12.92
CA ILE A 51 0.40 -5.90 14.05
C ILE A 51 -0.35 -6.36 15.31
N TRP A 52 -1.62 -5.98 15.42
CA TRP A 52 -2.46 -6.26 16.59
C TRP A 52 -3.18 -7.60 16.51
N GLY A 53 -3.03 -8.34 15.39
CA GLY A 53 -3.76 -9.58 15.13
C GLY A 53 -5.17 -9.35 14.57
N ASP A 54 -5.80 -8.24 14.94
CA ASP A 54 -7.14 -7.86 14.49
C ASP A 54 -7.12 -6.81 13.36
N LYS A 55 -8.28 -6.59 12.74
CA LYS A 55 -8.46 -5.47 11.80
C LYS A 55 -8.47 -4.14 12.57
N PHE A 56 -8.11 -3.06 11.89
CA PHE A 56 -8.12 -1.72 12.48
C PHE A 56 -8.90 -0.71 11.65
N ASP A 57 -9.24 0.41 12.30
CA ASP A 57 -10.11 1.47 11.79
C ASP A 57 -9.51 2.22 10.60
N ASP A 58 -10.37 2.85 9.80
CA ASP A 58 -9.94 3.76 8.74
C ASP A 58 -9.53 5.12 9.32
N GLU A 59 -8.41 5.68 8.85
CA GLU A 59 -7.93 7.01 9.22
C GLU A 59 -8.15 7.98 8.05
N ILE A 60 -9.40 8.44 7.92
CA ILE A 60 -9.84 9.28 6.80
C ILE A 60 -9.64 10.75 7.12
N HIS A 61 -8.94 11.46 6.23
CA HIS A 61 -8.74 12.90 6.29
C HIS A 61 -9.26 13.58 5.01
N SER A 62 -10.00 14.68 5.14
CA SER A 62 -10.57 15.43 4.00
C SER A 62 -9.53 15.95 3.01
N ASP A 63 -8.32 16.18 3.52
CA ASP A 63 -7.20 16.78 2.81
C ASP A 63 -6.36 15.74 2.07
N LEU A 64 -6.51 14.46 2.41
CA LEU A 64 -5.84 13.35 1.75
C LEU A 64 -6.79 12.75 0.71
N ARG A 65 -6.42 12.89 -0.56
CA ARG A 65 -7.20 12.41 -1.70
C ARG A 65 -6.29 11.73 -2.72
N HIS A 66 -6.84 10.77 -3.46
CA HIS A 66 -6.15 10.03 -4.50
C HIS A 66 -6.02 10.88 -5.78
N THR A 67 -5.41 12.06 -5.67
CA THR A 67 -5.30 13.02 -6.80
C THR A 67 -4.12 12.75 -7.70
N ASP A 68 -3.12 12.00 -7.23
CA ASP A 68 -1.82 11.85 -7.86
C ASP A 68 -1.44 10.37 -8.06
N ARG A 69 -0.44 10.16 -8.93
CA ARG A 69 0.32 8.91 -9.00
C ARG A 69 1.21 8.76 -7.76
N GLY A 70 1.43 7.51 -7.35
CA GLY A 70 2.34 7.15 -6.29
C GLY A 70 1.77 7.33 -4.89
N LEU A 71 0.46 7.56 -4.74
CA LEU A 71 -0.17 7.58 -3.43
C LEU A 71 -0.34 6.15 -2.92
N VAL A 72 -0.09 5.95 -1.63
CA VAL A 72 -0.14 4.63 -1.03
C VAL A 72 -1.22 4.60 0.04
N SER A 73 -2.05 3.56 -0.06
CA SER A 73 -3.27 3.46 0.72
C SER A 73 -3.49 2.03 1.19
N MET A 74 -4.15 1.88 2.33
CA MET A 74 -4.51 0.57 2.87
C MET A 74 -5.57 -0.07 1.98
N ALA A 75 -5.43 -1.37 1.71
CA ALA A 75 -6.51 -2.16 1.12
C ALA A 75 -7.40 -2.71 2.24
N ASN A 76 -8.71 -2.65 2.03
CA ASN A 76 -9.71 -3.12 3.00
C ASN A 76 -10.82 -3.91 2.28
N ASN A 77 -11.66 -4.58 3.06
CA ASN A 77 -12.85 -5.33 2.61
C ASN A 77 -14.14 -4.65 3.11
N GLY A 78 -14.13 -3.31 3.19
CA GLY A 78 -15.18 -2.50 3.81
C GLY A 78 -14.66 -1.64 4.97
N PRO A 79 -15.53 -0.77 5.54
CA PRO A 79 -15.12 0.17 6.57
C PRO A 79 -14.45 -0.51 7.77
N ASN A 80 -13.36 0.07 8.26
CA ASN A 80 -12.60 -0.38 9.44
C ASN A 80 -12.10 -1.83 9.35
N THR A 81 -11.69 -2.26 8.15
CA THR A 81 -11.16 -3.61 7.93
C THR A 81 -9.71 -3.64 7.46
N ASN A 82 -8.92 -2.64 7.86
CA ASN A 82 -7.52 -2.56 7.48
C ASN A 82 -6.71 -3.69 8.12
N GLY A 83 -5.81 -4.28 7.33
CA GLY A 83 -4.97 -5.41 7.73
C GLY A 83 -3.49 -5.10 7.48
N SER A 84 -2.88 -5.83 6.55
CA SER A 84 -1.52 -5.55 6.07
C SER A 84 -1.43 -5.25 4.59
N GLN A 85 -2.51 -5.48 3.85
CA GLN A 85 -2.51 -5.22 2.42
C GLN A 85 -2.58 -3.72 2.15
N PHE A 86 -1.84 -3.29 1.14
CA PHE A 86 -1.83 -1.91 0.68
C PHE A 86 -1.67 -1.87 -0.84
N PHE A 87 -1.98 -0.72 -1.42
CA PHE A 87 -1.81 -0.48 -2.85
C PHE A 87 -1.18 0.89 -3.12
N ILE A 88 -0.53 0.99 -4.28
CA ILE A 88 0.07 2.23 -4.80
C ILE A 88 -0.66 2.62 -6.08
N THR A 89 -1.11 3.87 -6.17
CA THR A 89 -1.83 4.37 -7.35
C THR A 89 -0.92 4.66 -8.52
N TYR A 90 -1.37 4.32 -9.73
CA TYR A 90 -0.69 4.71 -10.97
C TYR A 90 -1.20 6.04 -11.54
N SER A 91 -2.38 6.49 -11.13
CA SER A 91 -2.96 7.75 -11.59
C SER A 91 -3.97 8.28 -10.56
N LYS A 92 -4.65 9.38 -10.90
CA LYS A 92 -5.72 9.95 -10.09
C LYS A 92 -6.91 8.98 -9.96
N GLN A 93 -7.32 8.66 -8.74
CA GLN A 93 -8.39 7.71 -8.42
C GLN A 93 -9.40 8.26 -7.40
N THR A 94 -10.08 9.35 -7.74
CA THR A 94 -11.02 10.05 -6.83
C THR A 94 -12.17 9.20 -6.31
N HIS A 95 -12.50 8.09 -6.97
CA HIS A 95 -13.55 7.19 -6.50
C HIS A 95 -13.15 6.37 -5.26
N LEU A 96 -11.86 6.37 -4.89
CA LEU A 96 -11.28 5.77 -3.69
C LEU A 96 -11.22 6.74 -2.50
N ASP A 97 -11.48 8.03 -2.73
CA ASP A 97 -11.43 9.06 -1.69
C ASP A 97 -12.41 8.74 -0.57
N LEU A 98 -11.98 9.01 0.66
CA LEU A 98 -12.74 8.77 1.90
C LEU A 98 -13.16 7.31 2.15
N LYS A 99 -12.66 6.34 1.35
CA LYS A 99 -12.93 4.90 1.50
C LYS A 99 -11.70 4.09 1.90
N TYR A 100 -10.52 4.60 1.57
CA TYR A 100 -9.25 3.95 1.85
C TYR A 100 -8.31 4.95 2.52
N THR A 101 -7.71 4.52 3.63
CA THR A 101 -6.73 5.30 4.38
C THR A 101 -5.48 5.53 3.52
N ILE A 102 -5.20 6.78 3.18
CA ILE A 102 -3.94 7.20 2.55
C ILE A 102 -2.94 7.44 3.68
N PHE A 103 -1.82 6.72 3.67
CA PHE A 103 -0.81 6.83 4.72
C PHE A 103 0.58 7.21 4.20
N GLY A 104 0.74 7.40 2.88
CA GLY A 104 1.96 7.97 2.34
C GLY A 104 1.97 8.15 0.83
N LYS A 105 3.14 8.54 0.32
CA LYS A 105 3.41 8.79 -1.09
C LYS A 105 4.81 8.28 -1.45
N VAL A 106 4.95 7.72 -2.64
CA VAL A 106 6.23 7.42 -3.28
C VAL A 106 6.94 8.73 -3.60
N ILE A 107 8.11 8.93 -3.02
CA ILE A 107 8.93 10.14 -3.23
C ILE A 107 10.16 9.90 -4.11
N ASP A 108 10.54 8.63 -4.28
CA ASP A 108 11.69 8.17 -5.05
C ASP A 108 11.38 6.76 -5.60
N GLY A 109 12.02 6.37 -6.71
CA GLY A 109 11.76 5.08 -7.38
C GLY A 109 10.50 5.07 -8.28
N MET A 110 10.14 6.20 -8.87
CA MET A 110 9.00 6.30 -9.79
C MET A 110 9.20 5.50 -11.08
N ASP A 111 10.44 5.32 -11.52
CA ASP A 111 10.85 4.43 -12.61
C ASP A 111 10.49 2.97 -12.32
N THR A 112 10.71 2.50 -11.09
CA THR A 112 10.29 1.16 -10.64
C THR A 112 8.77 1.03 -10.72
N LEU A 113 8.03 2.07 -10.32
CA LEU A 113 6.57 2.09 -10.44
C LEU A 113 6.12 2.03 -11.93
N ASP A 114 6.85 2.68 -12.83
CA ASP A 114 6.59 2.60 -14.27
C ASP A 114 6.87 1.21 -14.85
N GLU A 115 7.91 0.52 -14.37
CA GLU A 115 8.20 -0.87 -14.74
C GLU A 115 7.12 -1.82 -14.24
N LEU A 116 6.69 -1.67 -12.99
CA LEU A 116 5.58 -2.45 -12.42
C LEU A 116 4.31 -2.28 -13.27
N GLU A 117 4.00 -1.07 -13.70
CA GLU A 117 2.79 -0.80 -14.51
C GLU A 117 2.82 -1.47 -15.89
N LYS A 118 4.02 -1.73 -16.44
CA LYS A 118 4.22 -2.34 -17.75
C LYS A 118 4.20 -3.88 -17.71
N LEU A 119 4.20 -4.49 -16.53
CA LEU A 119 4.21 -5.94 -16.40
C LEU A 119 3.02 -6.59 -17.11
N ALA A 120 3.29 -7.70 -17.79
CA ALA A 120 2.23 -8.54 -18.33
C ALA A 120 1.48 -9.22 -17.18
N VAL A 121 0.15 -9.14 -17.21
CA VAL A 121 -0.74 -9.69 -16.17
C VAL A 121 -1.75 -10.65 -16.78
N ASN A 122 -2.23 -11.58 -15.96
CA ASN A 122 -3.33 -12.44 -16.33
C ASN A 122 -4.63 -11.59 -16.44
N PRO A 123 -5.35 -11.63 -17.56
CA PRO A 123 -6.51 -10.75 -17.80
C PRO A 123 -7.71 -11.06 -16.88
N LYS A 124 -7.77 -12.23 -16.23
CA LYS A 124 -8.89 -12.62 -15.37
C LYS A 124 -8.75 -12.10 -13.94
N ASN A 125 -7.54 -12.08 -13.40
CA ASN A 125 -7.29 -11.75 -11.99
C ASN A 125 -6.25 -10.63 -11.79
N PHE A 126 -5.67 -10.12 -12.88
CA PHE A 126 -4.66 -9.07 -12.88
C PHE A 126 -3.38 -9.40 -12.10
N ARG A 127 -3.12 -10.69 -11.86
CA ARG A 127 -1.86 -11.13 -11.26
C ARG A 127 -0.75 -11.08 -12.32
N PRO A 128 0.43 -10.52 -12.02
CA PRO A 128 1.59 -10.59 -12.91
C PRO A 128 1.88 -12.03 -13.36
N LEU A 129 2.22 -12.21 -14.64
CA LEU A 129 2.54 -13.53 -15.19
C LEU A 129 3.84 -14.09 -14.61
N ASN A 130 4.80 -13.19 -14.37
CA ASN A 130 6.03 -13.50 -13.66
C ASN A 130 5.89 -13.04 -12.21
N ASP A 131 6.17 -13.94 -11.27
CA ASP A 131 6.14 -13.66 -9.85
C ASP A 131 7.06 -12.47 -9.52
N THR A 132 6.44 -11.36 -9.10
CA THR A 132 7.14 -10.14 -8.70
C THR A 132 6.93 -9.94 -7.21
N ARG A 133 8.01 -9.72 -6.46
CA ARG A 133 8.01 -9.75 -4.99
C ARG A 133 8.65 -8.51 -4.39
N LEU A 134 8.17 -8.12 -3.22
CA LEU A 134 8.85 -7.18 -2.33
C LEU A 134 10.07 -7.87 -1.72
N ASN A 135 11.26 -7.44 -2.09
CA ASN A 135 12.49 -8.02 -1.56
C ASN A 135 12.74 -7.60 -0.12
N ASP A 136 12.53 -6.32 0.18
CA ASP A 136 12.69 -5.77 1.52
C ASP A 136 11.87 -4.49 1.64
N VAL A 137 11.53 -4.11 2.87
CA VAL A 137 10.97 -2.80 3.17
C VAL A 137 11.80 -2.19 4.29
N THR A 138 12.63 -1.21 3.96
CA THR A 138 13.27 -0.40 5.00
C THR A 138 12.28 0.64 5.48
N ILE A 139 12.34 1.07 6.75
CA ILE A 139 11.71 2.31 7.22
C ILE A 139 12.78 3.37 7.31
N HIS A 140 12.60 4.44 6.54
CA HIS A 140 13.35 5.66 6.76
C HIS A 140 12.44 6.54 7.61
N ALA A 141 12.76 6.67 8.90
CA ALA A 141 12.25 7.81 9.64
C ALA A 141 12.76 9.03 8.89
N ASN A 142 11.87 9.82 8.29
CA ASN A 142 12.23 11.14 7.83
C ASN A 142 11.90 12.11 8.97
N PRO A 143 12.88 12.51 9.80
CA PRO A 143 12.72 13.60 10.74
C PRO A 143 12.74 14.90 9.93
N ILE A 144 11.67 15.21 9.21
CA ILE A 144 11.41 16.62 8.93
C ILE A 144 10.87 17.20 10.23
N ALA A 145 11.82 17.42 11.13
CA ALA A 145 11.70 18.27 12.28
C ALA A 145 11.34 19.68 11.81
N LYS A 146 10.15 20.13 12.19
CA LYS A 146 9.94 21.34 12.99
C LYS A 146 8.53 21.30 13.57
#